data_AF-A0A8T5B1A4-F1
#
_entry.id   AF-A0A8T5B1A4-F1
#
_cell.length_a   1.000
_cell.length_b   1.000
_cell.length_c   1.000
_cell.angle_alpha   90.00
_cell.angle_beta   90.00
_cell.angle_gamma   90.00
#
_symmetry.space_group_name_H-M   'P 1'
#
loop_
_entity.id
_entity.type
_entity.pdbx_description
1 polymer ?
#
loop_
_entity_poly.entity_id
_entity_poly.type
_entity_poly.pdbx_seq_one_letter_code
_entity_poly.pdbx_strand_id
1 'polypeptide(L)'
;MYRKLYETWRREKFEFEEIQPLDPEFFRELSEYIRKMREELRMLDENTLKCRLLKMELEKAQELASSLLEARLNKIVWNTFTGKSIPQNHLTKMEMQVYRKLLEAYDKYEGLKRRILEGKSGLDEALKDYSEFEKVLVRFKTQIPSIVGVDMKTYGPFEPEDVATLPRENAEALIRKGAAVKIEAST
;
A
#
# COMPACT_ATOMS: atom_id res chain seq x y z
N MET A 1 24.04 -2.36 10.05
CA MET A 1 22.82 -2.60 9.26
C MET A 1 23.10 -2.70 7.76
N TYR A 2 23.84 -1.77 7.16
CA TYR A 2 24.14 -1.77 5.71
C TYR A 2 24.61 -3.13 5.15
N ARG A 3 25.56 -3.78 5.82
CA ARG A 3 26.05 -5.12 5.42
C ARG A 3 24.93 -6.18 5.40
N LYS A 4 24.08 -6.21 6.44
CA LYS A 4 22.90 -7.10 6.55
C LYS A 4 21.95 -6.86 5.37
N LEU A 5 21.70 -5.59 5.02
CA LEU A 5 20.89 -5.22 3.85
C LEU A 5 21.50 -5.71 2.54
N TYR A 6 22.78 -5.47 2.31
CA TYR A 6 23.47 -5.89 1.09
C TYR A 6 23.47 -7.40 0.91
N GLU A 7 23.79 -8.16 1.97
CA GLU A 7 23.79 -9.63 1.95
C GLU A 7 22.37 -10.18 1.69
N THR A 8 21.36 -9.59 2.32
CA THR A 8 19.95 -9.99 2.11
C THR A 8 19.51 -9.70 0.67
N TRP A 9 19.80 -8.50 0.16
CA TRP A 9 19.50 -8.11 -1.23
C TRP A 9 20.16 -9.04 -2.23
N ARG A 10 21.46 -9.34 -2.04
CA ARG A 10 22.21 -10.21 -2.94
C ARG A 10 21.61 -11.62 -2.98
N ARG A 11 21.33 -12.21 -1.82
CA ARG A 11 20.70 -13.52 -1.71
C ARG A 11 19.34 -13.57 -2.39
N GLU A 12 18.50 -12.58 -2.11
CA GLU A 12 17.14 -12.53 -2.63
C GLU A 12 17.13 -12.38 -4.16
N LYS A 13 18.04 -11.58 -4.71
CA LYS A 13 18.02 -11.24 -6.14
C LYS A 13 18.74 -12.24 -7.03
N PHE A 14 19.81 -12.87 -6.54
CA PHE A 14 20.70 -13.67 -7.41
C PHE A 14 20.84 -15.12 -7.00
N GLU A 15 20.55 -15.49 -5.74
CA GLU A 15 20.89 -16.82 -5.25
C GLU A 15 19.68 -17.78 -5.22
N PHE A 16 18.46 -17.27 -5.09
CA PHE A 16 17.27 -18.11 -4.95
C PHE A 16 16.09 -17.59 -5.76
N GLU A 17 15.39 -18.49 -6.45
CA GLU A 17 14.10 -18.18 -7.11
C GLU A 17 12.97 -18.04 -6.08
N GLU A 18 13.01 -18.84 -5.01
CA GLU A 18 12.02 -18.79 -3.94
C GLU A 18 12.30 -17.65 -2.95
N ILE A 19 11.23 -17.18 -2.31
CA ILE A 19 11.32 -16.15 -1.27
C ILE A 19 12.06 -16.71 -0.06
N GLN A 20 13.08 -15.98 0.38
CA GLN A 20 13.92 -16.43 1.49
C GLN A 20 13.34 -16.03 2.84
N PRO A 21 13.63 -16.80 3.90
CA PRO A 21 13.30 -16.41 5.26
C PRO A 21 13.99 -15.11 5.63
N LEU A 22 13.19 -14.17 6.12
CA LEU A 22 13.63 -12.87 6.56
C LEU A 22 13.11 -12.61 7.96
N ASP A 23 13.97 -12.04 8.79
CA ASP A 23 13.62 -11.62 10.13
C ASP A 23 12.35 -10.73 10.11
N PRO A 24 11.30 -11.08 10.89
CA PRO A 24 10.05 -10.32 10.92
C PRO A 24 10.23 -8.82 11.19
N GLU A 25 11.33 -8.43 11.84
CA GLU A 25 11.66 -7.05 12.20
C GLU A 25 12.65 -6.37 11.27
N PHE A 26 13.15 -7.06 10.24
CA PHE A 26 14.15 -6.53 9.34
C PHE A 26 13.79 -5.16 8.73
N PHE A 27 12.56 -5.01 8.22
CA PHE A 27 12.15 -3.73 7.62
C PHE A 27 11.94 -2.63 8.67
N ARG A 28 11.59 -3.00 9.91
CA ARG A 28 11.52 -2.04 11.03
C ARG A 28 12.92 -1.52 11.36
N GLU A 29 13.88 -2.44 11.53
CA GLU A 29 15.29 -2.10 11.76
C GLU A 29 15.86 -1.24 10.62
N LEU A 30 15.50 -1.55 9.37
CA LEU A 30 15.95 -0.83 8.19
C LEU A 30 15.39 0.59 8.15
N SER A 31 14.11 0.74 8.48
CA SER A 31 13.46 2.06 8.58
C SER A 31 14.11 2.91 9.67
N GLU A 32 14.38 2.33 10.84
CA GLU A 32 15.09 3.02 11.92
C GLU A 32 16.52 3.41 11.54
N TYR A 33 17.22 2.53 10.81
CA TYR A 33 18.56 2.81 10.30
C TYR A 33 18.55 4.00 9.33
N ILE A 34 17.65 3.99 8.35
CA ILE A 34 17.49 5.09 7.39
C ILE A 34 17.10 6.39 8.10
N ARG A 35 16.21 6.32 9.10
CA ARG A 35 15.83 7.48 9.91
C ARG A 35 17.02 8.09 10.63
N LYS A 36 17.82 7.28 11.34
CA LYS A 36 19.03 7.75 12.04
C LYS A 36 20.00 8.44 11.10
N MET A 37 20.27 7.87 9.92
CA MET A 37 21.14 8.50 8.93
C MET A 37 20.60 9.85 8.43
N ARG A 38 19.29 9.97 8.22
CA ARG A 38 18.66 11.25 7.84
C ARG A 38 18.73 12.29 8.94
N GLU A 39 18.57 11.89 10.20
CA GLU A 39 18.71 12.76 11.36
C GLU A 39 20.15 13.25 11.52
N GLU A 40 21.14 12.36 11.37
CA GLU A 40 22.56 12.73 11.39
C GLU A 40 22.93 13.71 10.28
N LEU A 41 22.43 13.51 9.05
CA LEU A 41 22.66 14.45 7.94
C LEU A 41 22.15 15.86 8.23
N ARG A 42 21.01 16.00 8.93
CA ARG A 42 20.44 17.32 9.26
C ARG A 42 21.29 18.11 10.25
N MET A 43 22.11 17.43 11.04
CA MET A 43 22.93 18.03 12.10
C MET A 43 24.38 18.29 11.64
N LEU A 44 24.77 17.80 10.46
CA LEU A 44 26.13 17.92 9.93
C LEU A 44 26.26 19.13 8.99
N ASP A 45 27.42 19.79 9.04
CA ASP A 45 27.80 20.77 8.03
C ASP A 45 28.02 20.07 6.67
N GLU A 46 27.37 20.61 5.64
CA GLU A 46 27.38 20.12 4.26
C GLU A 46 28.79 19.99 3.67
N ASN A 47 29.74 20.80 4.15
CA ASN A 47 31.11 20.81 3.62
C ASN A 47 31.99 19.68 4.17
N THR A 48 31.52 18.94 5.17
CA THR A 48 32.31 17.88 5.80
C THR A 48 32.41 16.64 4.90
N LEU A 49 33.59 15.98 4.91
CA LEU A 49 33.76 14.66 4.28
C LEU A 49 32.76 13.64 4.84
N LYS A 50 32.46 13.73 6.14
CA LYS A 50 31.47 12.89 6.82
C LYS A 50 30.07 13.06 6.19
N CYS A 51 29.61 14.29 5.95
CA CYS A 51 28.32 14.55 5.32
C CYS A 51 28.23 13.92 3.92
N ARG A 52 29.27 14.12 3.09
CA ARG A 52 29.34 13.52 1.75
C ARG A 52 29.28 11.99 1.78
N LEU A 53 30.07 11.36 2.64
CA LEU A 53 30.09 9.90 2.78
C LEU A 53 28.74 9.36 3.26
N LEU A 54 28.14 9.99 4.26
CA LEU A 54 26.88 9.54 4.84
C LEU A 54 25.71 9.72 3.86
N LYS A 55 25.74 10.78 3.04
CA LYS A 55 24.79 10.97 1.94
C LYS A 55 24.89 9.87 0.90
N MET A 56 26.10 9.53 0.45
CA MET A 56 26.32 8.42 -0.49
C MET A 56 25.85 7.08 0.09
N GLU A 57 26.15 6.81 1.36
CA GLU A 57 25.70 5.58 2.02
C GLU A 57 24.18 5.51 2.12
N LEU A 58 23.52 6.62 2.48
CA LEU A 58 22.07 6.71 2.52
C LEU A 58 21.45 6.44 1.14
N GLU A 59 21.95 7.10 0.09
CA GLU A 59 21.47 6.90 -1.28
C GLU A 59 21.58 5.42 -1.70
N LYS A 60 22.73 4.79 -1.44
CA LYS A 60 22.94 3.37 -1.77
C LYS A 60 22.07 2.44 -0.92
N ALA A 61 21.91 2.73 0.36
CA ALA A 61 21.03 1.95 1.23
C ALA A 61 19.57 2.03 0.75
N GLN A 62 19.12 3.20 0.29
CA GLN A 62 17.76 3.36 -0.26
C GLN A 62 17.60 2.59 -1.58
N GLU A 63 18.56 2.66 -2.49
CA GLU A 63 18.53 1.89 -3.75
C GLU A 63 18.46 0.37 -3.47
N LEU A 64 19.29 -0.14 -2.57
CA LEU A 64 19.30 -1.56 -2.18
C LEU A 64 17.98 -1.97 -1.51
N ALA A 65 17.45 -1.12 -0.63
CA ALA A 65 16.18 -1.36 0.04
C ALA A 65 15.02 -1.45 -0.96
N SER A 66 14.92 -0.50 -1.89
CA SER A 66 13.90 -0.50 -2.94
C SER A 66 14.01 -1.75 -3.82
N SER A 67 15.22 -2.07 -4.30
CA SER A 67 15.41 -3.26 -5.14
C SER A 67 15.12 -4.57 -4.40
N LEU A 68 15.38 -4.64 -3.08
CA LEU A 68 15.04 -5.80 -2.26
C LEU A 68 13.52 -5.95 -2.12
N LEU A 69 12.82 -4.86 -1.81
CA LEU A 69 11.36 -4.84 -1.68
C LEU A 69 10.68 -5.26 -2.99
N GLU A 70 11.14 -4.75 -4.13
CA GLU A 70 10.63 -5.12 -5.45
C GLU A 70 10.85 -6.61 -5.76
N ALA A 71 12.05 -7.13 -5.50
CA ALA A 71 12.36 -8.53 -5.72
C ALA A 71 11.46 -9.44 -4.88
N ARG A 72 11.27 -9.10 -3.60
CA ARG A 72 10.42 -9.87 -2.69
C ARG A 72 8.95 -9.78 -3.09
N LEU A 73 8.45 -8.59 -3.45
CA LEU A 73 7.08 -8.42 -3.92
C LEU A 73 6.79 -9.29 -5.16
N ASN A 74 7.69 -9.26 -6.15
CA ASN A 74 7.54 -10.07 -7.36
C ASN A 74 7.45 -11.57 -7.04
N LYS A 75 8.27 -12.06 -6.11
CA LYS A 75 8.21 -13.46 -5.65
C LYS A 75 6.91 -13.78 -4.91
N ILE A 76 6.44 -12.88 -4.04
CA ILE A 76 5.16 -13.05 -3.33
C ILE A 76 4.01 -13.17 -4.33
N VAL A 77 3.96 -12.24 -5.28
CA VAL A 77 2.94 -12.19 -6.33
C VAL A 77 3.00 -13.46 -7.19
N TRP A 78 4.19 -13.86 -7.66
CA TRP A 78 4.35 -15.05 -8.48
C TRP A 78 3.93 -16.34 -7.77
N ASN A 79 4.30 -16.51 -6.49
CA ASN A 79 3.86 -17.67 -5.70
C ASN A 79 2.35 -17.68 -5.52
N THR A 80 1.74 -16.51 -5.31
CA THR A 80 0.27 -16.36 -5.23
C THR A 80 -0.40 -16.83 -6.53
N PHE A 81 0.05 -16.34 -7.68
CA PHE A 81 -0.51 -16.69 -8.99
C PHE A 81 -0.31 -18.16 -9.38
N THR A 82 0.79 -18.78 -8.95
CA THR A 82 1.08 -20.19 -9.22
C THR A 82 0.43 -21.15 -8.22
N GLY A 83 -0.31 -20.63 -7.23
CA GLY A 83 -0.97 -21.44 -6.19
C GLY A 83 0.00 -22.08 -5.19
N LYS A 84 1.26 -21.62 -5.16
CA LYS A 84 2.25 -22.09 -4.18
C LYS A 84 2.05 -21.35 -2.85
N SER A 85 1.88 -22.10 -1.78
CA SER A 85 1.80 -21.53 -0.43
C SER A 85 3.18 -21.03 0.01
N ILE A 86 3.23 -19.78 0.49
CA ILE A 86 4.45 -19.22 1.07
C ILE A 86 4.46 -19.52 2.58
N PRO A 87 5.53 -20.12 3.12
CA PRO A 87 5.66 -20.30 4.56
C PRO A 87 5.60 -18.96 5.30
N GLN A 88 4.82 -18.87 6.38
CA GLN A 88 4.63 -17.61 7.11
C GLN A 88 5.94 -17.04 7.71
N ASN A 89 6.87 -17.92 8.06
CA ASN A 89 8.21 -17.56 8.53
C ASN A 89 9.11 -16.96 7.44
N HIS A 90 8.66 -16.93 6.18
CA HIS A 90 9.38 -16.28 5.09
C HIS A 90 8.99 -14.81 4.89
N LEU A 91 7.89 -14.38 5.49
CA LEU A 91 7.34 -13.05 5.34
C LEU A 91 7.57 -12.22 6.61
N THR A 92 7.92 -10.96 6.43
CA THR A 92 7.89 -10.01 7.52
C THR A 92 6.45 -9.68 7.93
N LYS A 93 6.27 -9.06 9.11
CA LYS A 93 4.93 -8.66 9.58
C LYS A 93 4.20 -7.75 8.58
N MET A 94 4.93 -6.83 7.95
CA MET A 94 4.39 -5.93 6.94
C MET A 94 4.03 -6.69 5.66
N GLU A 95 4.92 -7.55 5.17
CA GLU A 95 4.65 -8.36 3.96
C GLU A 95 3.49 -9.33 4.15
N MET A 96 3.32 -9.88 5.35
CA MET A 96 2.20 -10.78 5.65
C MET A 96 0.84 -10.09 5.48
N GLN A 97 0.73 -8.80 5.84
CA GLN A 97 -0.50 -8.03 5.62
C GLN A 97 -0.78 -7.84 4.13
N VAL A 98 0.26 -7.55 3.34
CA VAL A 98 0.16 -7.41 1.89
C VAL A 98 -0.23 -8.76 1.25
N TYR A 99 0.42 -9.85 1.65
CA TYR A 99 0.15 -11.19 1.14
C TYR A 99 -1.30 -11.64 1.38
N ARG A 100 -1.87 -11.35 2.55
CA ARG A 100 -3.29 -11.64 2.84
C ARG A 100 -4.23 -10.91 1.89
N LYS A 101 -4.01 -9.61 1.67
CA LYS A 101 -4.81 -8.82 0.72
C LYS A 101 -4.66 -9.31 -0.72
N LEU A 102 -3.47 -9.76 -1.10
CA LEU A 102 -3.23 -10.36 -2.42
C LEU A 102 -3.98 -11.69 -2.59
N LEU A 103 -4.01 -12.55 -1.56
CA LEU A 103 -4.79 -13.79 -1.59
C LEU A 103 -6.29 -13.50 -1.72
N GLU A 104 -6.82 -12.56 -0.94
CA GLU A 104 -8.23 -12.14 -1.04
C GLU A 104 -8.57 -11.64 -2.45
N ALA A 105 -7.69 -10.84 -3.06
CA ALA A 105 -7.88 -10.37 -4.43
C ALA A 105 -7.79 -11.51 -5.47
N TYR A 106 -6.88 -12.46 -5.28
CA TYR A 106 -6.73 -13.62 -6.15
C TYR A 106 -7.95 -14.55 -6.08
N ASP A 107 -8.45 -14.83 -4.87
CA ASP A 107 -9.66 -15.65 -4.66
C ASP A 107 -10.90 -15.01 -5.29
N LYS A 108 -11.04 -13.68 -5.16
CA LYS A 108 -12.08 -12.90 -5.84
C LYS A 108 -12.00 -13.05 -7.35
N TYR A 109 -10.80 -12.97 -7.93
CA TYR A 109 -10.57 -13.14 -9.36
C TYR A 109 -10.86 -14.56 -9.84
N GLU A 110 -10.40 -15.59 -9.13
CA GLU A 110 -10.71 -16.99 -9.45
C GLU A 110 -12.22 -17.28 -9.31
N GLY A 111 -12.89 -16.67 -8.33
CA GLY A 111 -14.35 -16.70 -8.22
C GLY A 111 -15.05 -16.08 -9.42
N LEU A 112 -14.57 -14.93 -9.91
CA LEU A 112 -15.07 -14.28 -11.12
C LEU A 112 -14.87 -15.17 -12.35
N LYS A 113 -13.65 -15.69 -12.56
CA LYS A 113 -13.31 -16.61 -13.64
C LYS A 113 -14.24 -17.82 -13.66
N ARG A 114 -14.51 -18.42 -12.49
CA ARG A 114 -15.44 -19.54 -12.36
C ARG A 114 -16.86 -19.17 -12.77
N ARG A 115 -17.39 -18.02 -12.31
CA ARG A 115 -18.74 -17.54 -12.68
C ARG A 115 -18.87 -17.32 -14.19
N ILE A 116 -17.84 -16.76 -14.82
CA ILE A 116 -17.80 -16.55 -16.28
C ILE A 116 -17.82 -17.89 -17.01
N LEU A 117 -16.97 -18.84 -16.63
CA LEU A 117 -16.89 -20.16 -17.25
C LEU A 117 -18.16 -21.00 -17.03
N GLU A 118 -18.85 -20.82 -15.90
CA GLU A 118 -20.14 -21.46 -15.60
C GLU A 118 -21.34 -20.78 -16.28
N GLY A 119 -21.14 -19.67 -17.01
CA GLY A 119 -22.21 -18.97 -17.73
C GLY A 119 -23.24 -18.27 -16.84
N LYS A 120 -22.89 -17.95 -15.58
CA LYS A 120 -23.82 -17.30 -14.63
C LYS A 120 -23.94 -15.80 -14.94
N SER A 121 -25.15 -15.33 -15.22
CA SER A 121 -25.52 -13.96 -15.63
C SER A 121 -25.58 -12.92 -14.50
N GLY A 122 -24.82 -13.12 -13.41
CA GLY A 122 -24.74 -12.20 -12.25
C GLY A 122 -23.45 -11.37 -12.19
N LEU A 123 -22.84 -11.04 -13.33
CA LEU A 123 -21.57 -10.32 -13.40
C LEU A 123 -21.69 -8.88 -12.86
N ASP A 124 -22.83 -8.23 -13.08
CA ASP A 124 -23.09 -6.87 -12.60
C ASP A 124 -23.22 -6.77 -11.06
N GLU A 125 -23.69 -7.84 -10.42
CA GLU A 125 -23.75 -7.94 -8.95
C GLU A 125 -22.35 -8.21 -8.36
N ALA A 126 -21.53 -9.00 -9.05
CA ALA A 126 -20.13 -9.20 -8.67
C ALA A 126 -19.31 -7.90 -8.76
N LEU A 127 -19.55 -7.07 -9.79
CA LEU A 127 -18.88 -5.78 -9.97
C LEU A 127 -19.23 -4.75 -8.88
N LYS A 128 -20.44 -4.81 -8.30
CA LYS A 128 -20.80 -3.97 -7.15
C LYS A 128 -19.95 -4.29 -5.90
N ASP A 129 -19.59 -5.55 -5.73
CA ASP A 129 -18.74 -6.07 -4.64
C ASP A 129 -17.28 -5.57 -4.74
N TYR A 130 -16.82 -5.25 -5.95
CA TYR A 130 -15.51 -4.60 -6.17
C TYR A 130 -15.54 -3.07 -5.99
N SER A 131 -16.74 -2.47 -5.95
CA SER A 131 -16.99 -1.03 -5.83
C SER A 131 -17.25 -0.57 -4.39
N GLU A 132 -17.05 -1.43 -3.39
CA GLU A 132 -17.03 -1.03 -1.98
C GLU A 132 -15.78 -0.20 -1.67
N PHE A 133 -15.60 0.94 -2.34
CA PHE A 133 -14.91 2.03 -1.69
C PHE A 133 -15.72 2.30 -0.43
N GLU A 134 -15.13 2.03 0.73
CA GLU A 134 -15.75 2.30 2.03
C GLU A 134 -16.36 3.70 1.96
N LYS A 135 -17.69 3.79 1.97
CA LYS A 135 -18.35 5.07 1.77
C LYS A 135 -18.58 5.71 3.12
N VAL A 136 -18.28 6.99 3.20
CA VAL A 136 -18.45 7.79 4.41
C VAL A 136 -19.57 8.78 4.17
N LEU A 137 -20.51 8.82 5.11
CA LEU A 137 -21.57 9.82 5.13
C LEU A 137 -20.98 11.14 5.63
N VAL A 138 -21.11 12.19 4.83
CA VAL A 138 -20.59 13.52 5.14
C VAL A 138 -21.67 14.58 4.97
N ARG A 139 -21.62 15.60 5.83
CA ARG A 139 -22.37 16.85 5.70
C ARG A 139 -21.45 17.95 5.20
N PHE A 140 -21.83 18.65 4.13
CA PHE A 140 -21.03 19.73 3.56
C PHE A 140 -21.22 21.03 4.35
N LYS A 141 -20.13 21.77 4.56
CA LYS A 141 -20.15 23.10 5.23
C LYS A 141 -20.21 24.25 4.24
N THR A 142 -19.76 24.00 3.02
CA THR A 142 -19.58 24.99 1.95
C THR A 142 -20.06 24.38 0.64
N GLN A 143 -20.43 25.23 -0.32
CA GLN A 143 -20.80 24.77 -1.65
C GLN A 143 -19.62 24.05 -2.33
N ILE A 144 -19.86 22.88 -2.91
CA ILE A 144 -18.87 22.10 -3.65
C ILE A 144 -19.41 21.82 -5.05
N PRO A 145 -18.68 22.14 -6.13
CA PRO A 145 -19.08 21.76 -7.48
C PRO A 145 -19.05 20.23 -7.66
N SER A 146 -19.54 19.73 -8.79
CA SER A 146 -19.45 18.31 -9.10
C SER A 146 -17.98 17.82 -9.08
N ILE A 147 -17.71 16.77 -8.32
CA ILE A 147 -16.40 16.13 -8.20
C ILE A 147 -16.44 14.73 -8.78
N VAL A 148 -15.31 14.25 -9.32
CA VAL A 148 -15.17 12.86 -9.72
C VAL A 148 -14.56 12.05 -8.57
N GLY A 149 -15.27 11.00 -8.16
CA GLY A 149 -14.85 10.05 -7.13
C GLY A 149 -13.70 9.15 -7.60
N VAL A 150 -12.99 8.54 -6.65
CA VAL A 150 -12.01 7.47 -6.95
C VAL A 150 -12.64 6.25 -7.63
N ASP A 151 -13.96 6.12 -7.53
CA ASP A 151 -14.78 5.13 -8.23
C ASP A 151 -15.19 5.56 -9.65
N MET A 152 -14.63 6.66 -10.16
CA MET A 152 -14.93 7.28 -11.45
C MET A 152 -16.38 7.77 -11.60
N LYS A 153 -17.13 7.88 -10.50
CA LYS A 153 -18.49 8.44 -10.50
C LYS A 153 -18.46 9.93 -10.18
N THR A 154 -19.34 10.68 -10.80
CA THR A 154 -19.50 12.10 -10.51
C THR A 154 -20.46 12.30 -9.34
N TYR A 155 -20.06 13.13 -8.38
CA TYR A 155 -20.80 13.48 -7.17
C TYR A 155 -21.05 14.98 -7.09
N GLY A 156 -22.25 15.39 -6.75
CA GLY A 156 -22.63 16.80 -6.61
C GLY A 156 -23.18 17.41 -7.91
N PRO A 157 -23.38 18.74 -7.95
CA PRO A 157 -22.92 19.74 -6.98
C PRO A 157 -23.63 19.63 -5.63
N PHE A 158 -22.98 20.09 -4.56
CA PHE A 158 -23.48 20.08 -3.19
C PHE A 158 -23.55 21.49 -2.63
N GLU A 159 -24.62 21.80 -1.90
CA GLU A 159 -24.82 23.04 -1.16
C GLU A 159 -24.40 22.90 0.31
N PRO A 160 -24.19 24.02 1.03
CA PRO A 160 -23.99 23.97 2.48
C PRO A 160 -25.15 23.23 3.16
N GLU A 161 -24.82 22.39 4.14
CA GLU A 161 -25.73 21.51 4.89
C GLU A 161 -26.23 20.26 4.14
N ASP A 162 -25.90 20.09 2.86
CA ASP A 162 -26.21 18.84 2.14
C ASP A 162 -25.52 17.64 2.79
N VAL A 163 -26.18 16.49 2.71
CA VAL A 163 -25.66 15.21 3.18
C VAL A 163 -25.51 14.26 2.00
N ALA A 164 -24.30 13.72 1.82
CA ALA A 164 -24.05 12.71 0.79
C ALA A 164 -23.12 11.61 1.29
N THR A 165 -23.19 10.46 0.62
CA THR A 165 -22.27 9.35 0.85
C THR A 165 -21.19 9.37 -0.22
N LEU A 166 -19.93 9.62 0.17
CA LEU A 166 -18.80 9.70 -0.74
C LEU A 166 -17.80 8.57 -0.47
N PRO A 167 -16.98 8.15 -1.45
CA PRO A 167 -15.83 7.28 -1.20
C PRO A 167 -14.94 7.86 -0.09
N ARG A 168 -14.43 7.01 0.81
CA ARG A 168 -13.64 7.42 1.99
C ARG A 168 -12.50 8.37 1.64
N GLU A 169 -11.76 8.09 0.58
CA GLU A 169 -10.64 8.94 0.15
C GLU A 169 -11.11 10.35 -0.23
N ASN A 170 -12.19 10.47 -0.99
CA ASN A 170 -12.80 11.76 -1.34
C ASN A 170 -13.34 12.48 -0.10
N ALA A 171 -14.02 11.76 0.79
CA ALA A 171 -14.58 12.31 2.03
C ALA A 171 -13.47 12.86 2.95
N GLU A 172 -12.40 12.08 3.18
CA GLU A 172 -11.27 12.50 4.02
C GLU A 172 -10.55 13.72 3.44
N ALA A 173 -10.41 13.80 2.11
CA ALA A 173 -9.83 14.97 1.46
C ALA A 173 -10.66 16.25 1.69
N LEU A 174 -11.99 16.15 1.65
CA LEU A 174 -12.90 17.28 1.89
C LEU A 174 -12.96 17.66 3.37
N ILE A 175 -12.93 16.69 4.28
CA ILE A 175 -12.88 16.93 5.73
C ILE A 175 -11.57 17.62 6.11
N ARG A 176 -10.43 17.17 5.56
CA ARG A 176 -9.12 17.79 5.81
C ARG A 176 -9.05 19.23 5.32
N LYS A 177 -9.76 19.56 4.23
CA LYS A 177 -9.91 20.92 3.71
C LYS A 177 -10.96 21.76 4.47
N GLY A 178 -11.66 21.19 5.44
CA GLY A 178 -12.71 21.86 6.22
C GLY A 178 -14.04 22.06 5.47
N ALA A 179 -14.17 21.51 4.26
CA ALA A 179 -15.35 21.69 3.40
C ALA A 179 -16.51 20.74 3.76
N ALA A 180 -16.24 19.66 4.50
CA ALA A 180 -17.25 18.70 4.95
C ALA A 180 -16.95 18.17 6.36
N VAL A 181 -17.95 17.57 7.00
CA VAL A 181 -17.86 16.92 8.32
C VAL A 181 -18.45 15.52 8.24
N LYS A 182 -17.74 14.53 8.79
CA LYS A 182 -18.26 13.16 8.92
C LYS A 182 -19.46 13.13 9.85
N ILE A 183 -20.51 12.43 9.45
CA ILE A 183 -21.64 12.12 10.31
C ILE A 183 -21.76 10.61 10.51
N GLU A 184 -22.13 10.21 11.71
CA GLU A 184 -22.41 8.81 12.03
C GLU A 184 -23.92 8.60 11.94
N ALA A 185 -24.35 7.65 11.11
CA ALA A 185 -25.75 7.27 11.06
C ALA A 185 -26.07 6.56 12.38
N SER A 186 -26.77 7.25 13.27
CA SER A 186 -27.38 6.60 14.44
C SER A 186 -28.45 5.66 13.90
N THR A 187 -28.19 4.36 14.01
CA THR A 187 -29.18 3.29 13.77
C THR A 187 -29.75 2.87 15.11
#